data_AF-A0A3C0G079-F1
#
_entry.id   AF-A0A3C0G079-F1
#
_cell.length_a   1.000
_cell.length_b   1.000
_cell.length_c   1.000
_cell.angle_alpha   90.00
_cell.angle_beta   90.00
_cell.angle_gamma   90.00
#
_symmetry.space_group_name_H-M   'P 1'
#
loop_
_entity.id
_entity.type
_entity.pdbx_description
1 polymer ?
#
loop_
_entity_poly.entity_id
_entity_poly.type
_entity_poly.pdbx_seq_one_letter_code
_entity_poly.pdbx_strand_id
1 'polypeptide(L)'
;KAGYEFPSVSANKLLNGKDYPNVVKAIKLKQEELAEKYAITPQKTGTMLWKIMETAYENGQFNAAVSAIKELNQLGGLSINRSQNININANLEKMSKEQIRERLGKLFGTDSQNYSDKDM
;
A
#
# COMPACT_ATOMS: atom_id res chain seq x y z
N LYS A 1 1.02 11.54 25.33
CA LYS A 1 0.44 10.16 25.32
C LYS A 1 -0.90 10.20 26.06
N ALA A 2 -1.89 9.41 25.63
CA ALA A 2 -3.26 9.45 26.16
C ALA A 2 -3.49 8.65 27.48
N GLY A 3 -2.44 8.20 28.16
CA GLY A 3 -2.53 7.54 29.47
C GLY A 3 -2.96 6.06 29.47
N TYR A 4 -3.12 5.42 28.31
CA TYR A 4 -3.48 3.99 28.25
C TYR A 4 -2.32 3.08 28.66
N GLU A 5 -2.65 2.03 29.43
CA GLU A 5 -1.73 0.98 29.88
C GLU A 5 -1.14 0.18 28.70
N PHE A 6 -1.96 -0.13 27.68
CA PHE A 6 -1.54 -0.80 26.43
C PHE A 6 -1.93 0.02 25.19
N PRO A 7 -1.12 1.03 24.80
CA PRO A 7 -1.49 1.99 23.75
C PRO A 7 -1.87 1.37 22.40
N SER A 8 -1.13 0.36 21.92
CA SER A 8 -1.37 -0.25 20.61
C SER A 8 -2.68 -1.03 20.56
N VAL A 9 -3.00 -1.76 21.63
CA VAL A 9 -4.24 -2.53 21.75
C VAL A 9 -5.44 -1.59 21.87
N SER A 10 -5.31 -0.55 22.70
CA SER A 10 -6.36 0.46 22.87
C SER A 10 -6.62 1.23 21.57
N ALA A 11 -5.58 1.60 20.82
CA ALA A 11 -5.73 2.25 19.52
C ALA A 11 -6.48 1.36 18.52
N ASN A 12 -6.14 0.07 18.43
CA ASN A 12 -6.83 -0.85 17.53
C ASN A 12 -8.33 -0.96 17.86
N LYS A 13 -8.68 -1.07 19.15
CA LYS A 13 -10.08 -1.09 19.60
C LYS A 13 -10.83 0.20 19.24
N LEU A 14 -10.23 1.36 19.49
CA LEU A 14 -10.85 2.67 19.21
C LEU A 14 -11.03 2.95 17.72
N LEU A 15 -10.24 2.31 16.86
CA LEU A 15 -10.38 2.39 15.40
C LEU A 15 -11.46 1.44 14.84
N ASN A 16 -12.07 0.59 15.68
CA ASN A 16 -13.16 -0.27 15.25
C ASN A 16 -14.46 0.53 15.08
N GLY A 17 -14.95 0.63 13.83
CA GLY A 17 -16.19 1.33 13.51
C GLY A 17 -17.47 0.67 14.02
N LYS A 18 -17.41 -0.60 14.45
CA LYS A 18 -18.56 -1.32 15.03
C LYS A 18 -18.78 -0.92 16.50
N ASP A 19 -17.71 -0.90 17.29
CA ASP A 19 -17.78 -0.68 18.73
C ASP A 19 -17.61 0.80 19.09
N TYR A 20 -16.85 1.57 18.29
CA TYR A 20 -16.56 2.98 18.52
C TYR A 20 -16.87 3.86 17.28
N PRO A 21 -18.13 3.89 16.80
CA PRO A 21 -18.49 4.63 15.59
C PRO A 21 -18.23 6.14 15.70
N ASN A 22 -18.39 6.72 16.89
CA ASN A 22 -18.16 8.15 17.12
C ASN A 22 -16.69 8.53 17.01
N VAL A 23 -15.77 7.67 17.46
CA VAL A 23 -14.32 7.91 17.36
C VAL A 23 -13.90 7.88 15.90
N VAL A 24 -14.35 6.88 15.14
CA VAL A 24 -14.08 6.80 13.71
C VAL A 24 -14.67 7.98 12.94
N LYS A 25 -15.89 8.42 13.28
CA LYS A 25 -16.50 9.61 12.68
C LYS A 25 -15.70 10.89 12.98
N ALA A 26 -15.25 11.07 14.22
CA ALA A 26 -14.42 12.22 14.59
C ALA A 26 -13.06 12.22 13.86
N ILE A 27 -12.44 11.05 13.69
CA ILE A 27 -11.20 10.91 12.90
C ILE A 27 -11.44 11.31 11.44
N LYS A 28 -12.50 10.81 10.82
CA LYS A 28 -12.85 11.17 9.43
C LYS A 28 -13.10 12.66 9.27
N LEU A 29 -13.86 13.27 10.17
CA LEU A 29 -14.11 14.70 10.15
C LEU A 29 -12.80 15.50 10.25
N LYS A 30 -11.88 15.09 11.13
CA LYS A 30 -10.55 15.73 11.25
C LYS A 30 -9.70 15.53 10.00
N GLN A 31 -9.78 14.37 9.35
CA GLN A 31 -9.10 14.11 8.08
C GLN A 31 -9.68 14.97 6.95
N GLU A 32 -11.01 15.15 6.90
CA GLU A 32 -11.69 16.02 5.95
C GLU A 32 -11.31 17.50 6.18
N GLU A 33 -11.32 17.97 7.43
CA GLU A 33 -10.86 19.32 7.80
C GLU A 33 -9.40 19.55 7.38
N LEU A 34 -8.51 18.56 7.56
CA LEU A 34 -7.12 18.63 7.10
C LEU A 34 -7.02 18.62 5.58
N ALA A 35 -7.78 17.76 4.91
CA ALA A 35 -7.81 17.68 3.45
C ALA A 35 -8.32 18.99 2.82
N GLU A 36 -9.28 19.65 3.45
CA GLU A 36 -9.77 20.98 3.06
C GLU A 36 -8.71 22.05 3.30
N LYS A 37 -8.13 22.09 4.51
CA LYS A 37 -7.07 23.05 4.89
C LYS A 37 -5.87 23.01 3.95
N TYR A 38 -5.44 21.82 3.57
CA TYR A 38 -4.28 21.62 2.69
C TYR A 38 -4.67 21.40 1.23
N ALA A 39 -5.96 21.45 0.91
CA ALA A 39 -6.49 21.21 -0.43
C ALA A 39 -6.02 19.88 -1.07
N ILE A 40 -5.71 18.87 -0.25
CA ILE A 40 -5.20 17.55 -0.68
C ILE A 40 -6.38 16.67 -1.07
N THR A 41 -7.13 17.10 -2.07
CA THR A 41 -8.14 16.26 -2.73
C THR A 41 -7.46 15.50 -3.87
N PRO A 42 -7.85 14.25 -4.18
CA PRO A 42 -7.30 13.51 -5.30
C PRO A 42 -7.32 14.29 -6.62
N GLN A 43 -8.37 15.08 -6.85
CA GLN A 43 -8.52 15.94 -8.02
C GLN A 43 -7.45 17.02 -8.07
N LYS A 44 -7.29 17.80 -6.99
CA LYS A 44 -6.25 18.85 -6.92
C LYS A 44 -4.84 18.28 -6.97
N THR A 45 -4.58 17.17 -6.29
CA THR A 45 -3.28 16.49 -6.34
C THR A 45 -2.97 16.01 -7.76
N GLY A 46 -3.96 15.44 -8.46
CA GLY A 46 -3.82 15.05 -9.86
C GLY A 46 -3.50 16.24 -10.78
N THR A 47 -4.22 17.36 -10.62
CA THR A 47 -3.93 18.59 -11.37
C THR A 47 -2.53 19.13 -11.07
N MET A 48 -2.08 19.06 -9.82
CA MET A 48 -0.75 19.51 -9.42
C MET A 48 0.35 18.62 -10.02
N LEU A 49 0.19 17.29 -9.98
CA LEU A 49 1.10 16.33 -10.61
C LEU A 49 1.17 16.55 -12.12
N TRP A 50 0.04 16.84 -12.78
CA TRP A 50 0.02 17.17 -14.20
C TRP A 50 0.82 18.43 -14.53
N LYS A 51 0.65 19.50 -13.75
CA LYS A 51 1.44 20.74 -13.93
C LYS A 51 2.93 20.52 -13.69
N ILE A 52 3.29 19.78 -12.64
CA ILE A 52 4.69 19.42 -12.38
C ILE A 52 5.27 18.63 -13.55
N MET A 53 4.50 17.71 -14.12
CA MET A 53 4.89 16.94 -15.30
C MET A 53 5.16 17.85 -16.50
N GLU A 54 4.22 18.75 -16.85
CA GLU A 54 4.41 19.72 -17.95
C GLU A 54 5.65 20.57 -17.72
N THR A 55 5.79 21.20 -16.55
CA THR A 55 6.94 22.06 -16.23
C THR A 55 8.25 21.27 -16.23
N ALA A 56 8.26 20.03 -15.74
CA ALA A 56 9.45 19.18 -15.78
C ALA A 56 9.81 18.78 -17.21
N TYR A 57 8.81 18.49 -18.05
CA TYR A 57 9.00 18.14 -19.45
C TYR A 57 9.57 19.32 -20.26
N GLU A 58 8.99 20.51 -20.09
CA GLU A 58 9.48 21.75 -20.72
C GLU A 58 10.92 22.09 -20.30
N ASN A 59 11.28 21.83 -19.05
CA ASN A 59 12.64 22.03 -18.53
C ASN A 59 13.61 20.89 -18.89
N GLY A 60 13.20 19.89 -19.68
CA GLY A 60 14.03 18.74 -20.07
C GLY A 60 14.31 17.74 -18.94
N GLN A 61 13.61 17.86 -17.81
CA GLN A 61 13.73 16.97 -16.64
C GLN A 61 12.82 15.73 -16.82
N PHE A 62 13.12 14.89 -17.82
CA PHE A 62 12.27 13.75 -18.18
C PHE A 62 12.06 12.74 -17.06
N ASN A 63 13.06 12.51 -16.20
CA ASN A 63 12.91 11.60 -15.04
C ASN A 63 11.85 12.07 -14.05
N ALA A 64 11.78 13.38 -13.79
CA ALA A 64 10.77 13.97 -12.92
C ALA A 64 9.38 13.92 -13.58
N ALA A 65 9.29 14.19 -14.88
CA ALA A 65 8.04 14.08 -15.64
C ALA A 65 7.48 12.64 -15.63
N VAL A 66 8.31 11.64 -15.91
CA VAL A 66 7.91 10.22 -15.88
C VAL A 66 7.46 9.79 -14.47
N SER A 67 8.15 10.28 -13.44
CA SER A 67 7.77 10.00 -12.04
C SER A 67 6.41 10.61 -11.70
N ALA A 68 6.15 11.85 -12.11
CA ALA A 68 4.86 12.51 -11.90
C ALA A 68 3.71 11.76 -12.61
N ILE A 69 3.93 11.27 -13.84
CA ILE A 69 2.95 10.44 -14.57
C ILE A 69 2.70 9.11 -13.84
N LYS A 70 3.75 8.48 -13.31
CA LYS A 70 3.62 7.22 -12.57
C LYS A 70 2.76 7.40 -11.31
N GLU A 71 3.01 8.45 -10.53
CA GLU A 71 2.21 8.79 -9.35
C GLU A 71 0.76 9.15 -9.73
N LEU A 72 0.55 9.86 -10.84
CA LEU A 72 -0.78 10.15 -11.36
C LEU A 72 -1.56 8.87 -11.70
N ASN A 73 -0.90 7.92 -12.37
CA ASN A 73 -1.50 6.62 -12.71
C ASN A 73 -1.81 5.78 -11.47
N GLN A 74 -0.97 5.84 -10.44
CA GLN A 74 -1.25 5.20 -9.15
C GLN A 74 -2.45 5.85 -8.45
N LEU A 75 -2.54 7.18 -8.45
CA LEU A 75 -3.67 7.93 -7.90
C LEU A 75 -4.98 7.62 -8.63
N GLY A 76 -4.92 7.40 -9.94
CA GLY A 76 -6.05 6.91 -10.75
C GLY A 76 -6.37 5.42 -10.60
N GLY A 77 -5.59 4.67 -9.82
CA GLY A 77 -5.78 3.22 -9.61
C GLY A 77 -5.36 2.35 -10.80
N LEU A 78 -4.69 2.91 -11.81
CA LEU A 78 -4.23 2.19 -13.00
C LEU A 78 -2.96 1.36 -12.74
N SER A 79 -2.20 1.72 -11.70
CA SER A 79 -1.02 0.99 -11.26
C SER A 79 -1.13 0.66 -9.79
N ILE A 80 -0.96 -0.61 -9.44
CA ILE A 80 -1.05 -1.10 -8.05
C ILE A 80 0.20 -1.92 -7.77
N ASN A 81 1.03 -1.47 -6.84
CA ASN A 81 2.13 -2.28 -6.33
C ASN A 81 1.60 -3.31 -5.34
N ARG A 82 1.42 -4.55 -5.81
CA ARG A 82 1.07 -5.67 -4.93
C ARG A 82 2.35 -6.29 -4.36
N SER A 83 2.81 -5.81 -3.22
CA SER A 83 3.84 -6.51 -2.45
C SER A 83 3.20 -7.63 -1.63
N GLN A 84 3.40 -8.89 -2.04
CA GLN A 84 3.00 -10.04 -1.23
C GLN A 84 4.15 -10.43 -0.31
N ASN A 85 4.02 -10.13 0.99
CA ASN A 85 4.96 -10.62 2.01
C ASN A 85 4.50 -12.01 2.46
N ILE A 86 5.09 -13.05 1.88
CA ILE A 86 4.82 -14.42 2.30
C ILE A 86 5.64 -14.66 3.57
N ASN A 87 4.99 -14.48 4.73
CA ASN A 87 5.54 -14.94 5.99
C ASN A 87 5.49 -16.47 6.00
N ILE A 88 6.55 -17.11 5.49
CA ILE A 88 6.77 -18.55 5.63
C ILE A 88 7.17 -18.80 7.09
N ASN A 89 6.22 -18.68 8.01
CA ASN A 89 6.30 -19.27 9.35
C ASN A 89 5.88 -20.75 9.30
N ALA A 90 6.23 -21.45 8.22
CA ALA A 90 6.30 -22.89 8.27
C ALA A 90 7.70 -23.18 8.81
N ASN A 91 7.80 -23.80 9.98
CA ASN A 91 9.01 -24.48 10.42
C ASN A 91 9.59 -25.23 9.21
N LEU A 92 10.65 -24.71 8.59
CA LEU A 92 11.25 -25.31 7.40
C LEU A 92 11.70 -26.75 7.68
N GLU A 93 11.87 -27.10 8.95
CA GLU A 93 12.19 -28.45 9.42
C GLU A 93 11.08 -29.49 9.22
N LYS A 94 9.86 -29.08 8.82
CA LYS A 94 8.71 -30.01 8.67
C LYS A 94 8.16 -30.17 7.25
N MET A 95 8.73 -29.50 6.24
CA MET A 95 8.24 -29.61 4.85
C MET A 95 9.34 -30.11 3.93
N SER A 96 9.05 -31.15 3.14
CA SER A 96 9.99 -31.59 2.09
C SER A 96 10.05 -30.56 0.95
N LYS A 97 11.15 -30.58 0.20
CA LYS A 97 11.43 -29.68 -0.94
C LYS A 97 10.26 -29.64 -1.93
N GLU A 98 9.58 -30.76 -2.12
CA GLU A 98 8.44 -30.97 -3.01
C GLU A 98 7.18 -30.24 -2.50
N GLN A 99 6.92 -30.31 -1.19
CA GLN A 99 5.77 -29.65 -0.57
C GLN A 99 5.89 -28.13 -0.58
N ILE A 100 7.12 -27.62 -0.47
CA ILE A 100 7.41 -26.19 -0.59
C ILE A 100 7.10 -25.72 -2.01
N ARG A 101 7.57 -26.46 -3.04
CA ARG A 101 7.28 -26.14 -4.46
C ARG A 101 5.79 -26.16 -4.77
N GLU A 102 5.06 -27.17 -4.30
CA GLU A 102 3.61 -27.26 -4.53
C GLU A 102 2.85 -26.08 -3.88
N ARG A 103 3.25 -25.68 -2.68
CA ARG A 103 2.63 -24.54 -1.97
C ARG A 103 2.96 -23.21 -2.64
N LEU A 104 4.20 -23.00 -3.09
CA LEU A 104 4.59 -21.82 -3.83
C LEU A 104 3.83 -21.73 -5.17
N GLY A 105 3.71 -22.84 -5.91
CA GLY A 105 2.89 -22.89 -7.13
C GLY A 105 1.43 -22.49 -6.90
N LYS A 106 0.81 -22.99 -5.82
CA LYS A 106 -0.57 -22.62 -5.44
C LYS A 106 -0.72 -21.14 -5.04
N LEU A 107 0.29 -20.55 -4.40
CA LEU A 107 0.25 -19.15 -3.97
C LEU A 107 0.44 -18.17 -5.14
N PHE A 108 1.31 -18.51 -6.10
CA PHE A 108 1.63 -17.65 -7.24
C PHE A 108 0.79 -17.93 -8.49
N GLY A 109 -0.08 -18.95 -8.45
CA GLY A 109 -0.98 -19.29 -9.56
C GLY A 109 -0.25 -19.76 -10.81
N THR A 110 0.97 -20.30 -10.66
CA THR A 110 1.83 -20.78 -11.74
C THR A 110 2.10 -22.27 -11.60
N ASP A 111 2.05 -22.99 -12.72
CA ASP A 111 2.34 -24.43 -12.77
C ASP A 111 3.76 -24.72 -12.25
N SER A 112 3.87 -25.75 -11.42
CA SER A 112 4.98 -26.14 -10.53
C SER A 112 6.34 -26.40 -11.20
N GLN A 113 6.47 -26.17 -12.51
CA GLN A 113 7.60 -26.58 -13.35
C GLN A 113 8.66 -25.49 -13.59
N ASN A 114 8.44 -24.26 -13.11
CA ASN A 114 9.31 -23.11 -13.46
C ASN A 114 10.29 -22.65 -12.36
N TYR A 115 10.42 -23.37 -11.24
CA TYR A 115 11.35 -22.99 -10.17
C TYR A 115 12.68 -23.74 -10.31
N SER A 116 13.77 -23.02 -10.60
CA SER A 116 15.12 -23.59 -10.62
C SER A 116 15.60 -23.86 -9.20
N ASP A 117 16.44 -24.88 -9.02
CA ASP A 117 17.04 -25.22 -7.72
C ASP A 117 17.93 -24.10 -7.15
N LYS A 118 18.24 -23.07 -7.95
CA LYS A 118 18.96 -21.85 -7.53
C LYS A 118 18.06 -20.74 -7.00
N ASP A 119 16.75 -20.84 -7.20
CA ASP A 119 15.77 -19.81 -6.81
C ASP A 119 15.15 -20.07 -5.42
N MET A 120 15.58 -21.14 -4.74
CA MET A 120 15.15 -21.51 -3.37
C MET A 120 16.25 -21.24 -2.34
#